data_AF-A0A377LXR4-F1
#
_entry.id   AF-A0A377LXR4-F1
#
_cell.length_a   1.000
_cell.length_b   1.000
_cell.length_c   1.000
_cell.angle_alpha   90.00
_cell.angle_beta   90.00
_cell.angle_gamma   90.00
#
_symmetry.space_group_name_H-M   'P 1'
#
loop_
_entity.id
_entity.type
_entity.pdbx_description
1 polymer ?
#
loop_
_entity_poly.entity_id
_entity_poly.type
_entity_poly.pdbx_seq_one_letter_code
_entity_poly.pdbx_strand_id
1 'polypeptide(L)'
;MLKIQDQKLIGDNTLTEAYASLVGTIGDRARGVKSALVSAETDLRTKYDTKQALSGVNMDEEYINLDMFKQYYNANAQLLKTATDMFDALLSIR
;
A
#
# COMPACT_ATOMS: atom_id res chain seq x y z
N MET A 1 -24.01 53.31 3.72
CA MET A 1 -23.36 51.98 3.65
C MET A 1 -23.10 51.52 2.22
N LEU A 2 -23.99 51.75 1.23
CA LEU A 2 -23.73 51.35 -0.18
C LEU A 2 -22.47 51.99 -0.82
N LYS A 3 -22.09 53.22 -0.45
CA LYS A 3 -20.93 53.92 -1.05
C LYS A 3 -19.56 53.41 -0.60
N ILE A 4 -19.50 52.56 0.43
CA ILE A 4 -18.24 52.01 0.96
C ILE A 4 -17.70 50.92 0.02
N GLN A 5 -18.58 50.29 -0.76
CA GLN A 5 -18.21 49.20 -1.68
C GLN A 5 -17.39 49.69 -2.88
N ASP A 6 -17.67 50.89 -3.37
CA ASP A 6 -16.98 51.52 -4.51
C ASP A 6 -15.79 52.39 -4.07
N GLN A 7 -15.62 52.59 -2.77
CA GLN A 7 -14.47 53.33 -2.24
C GLN A 7 -13.24 52.42 -2.18
N LYS A 8 -12.11 52.98 -2.63
CA LYS A 8 -10.79 52.36 -2.51
C LYS A 8 -10.34 52.47 -1.05
N LEU A 9 -10.58 51.39 -0.31
CA LEU A 9 -10.36 51.33 1.15
C LEU A 9 -9.26 50.33 1.53
N ILE A 10 -8.84 49.47 0.59
CA ILE A 10 -7.74 48.52 0.77
C ILE A 10 -6.68 48.84 -0.29
N GLY A 11 -5.75 49.73 0.05
CA GLY A 11 -4.81 50.29 -0.92
C GLY A 11 -5.54 50.99 -2.07
N ASP A 12 -5.17 50.68 -3.31
CA ASP A 12 -5.80 51.21 -4.52
C ASP A 12 -7.04 50.41 -5.00
N ASN A 13 -7.44 49.36 -4.27
CA ASN A 13 -8.53 48.46 -4.63
C ASN A 13 -9.80 48.74 -3.80
N THR A 14 -10.95 48.52 -4.43
CA THR A 14 -12.25 48.44 -3.75
C THR A 14 -12.33 47.19 -2.87
N LEU A 15 -13.27 47.16 -1.93
CA LEU A 15 -13.52 45.97 -1.09
C LEU A 15 -13.87 44.73 -1.93
N THR A 16 -14.60 44.93 -3.04
CA THR A 16 -14.98 43.84 -3.95
C THR A 16 -13.78 43.27 -4.70
N GLU A 17 -12.88 44.12 -5.19
CA GLU A 17 -11.66 43.69 -5.89
C GLU A 17 -10.70 42.97 -4.94
N ALA A 18 -10.52 43.50 -3.72
CA ALA A 18 -9.70 42.85 -2.69
C ALA A 18 -10.27 41.46 -2.30
N TYR A 19 -11.59 41.34 -2.18
CA TYR A 19 -12.25 40.07 -1.93
C TYR A 19 -12.08 39.08 -3.09
N ALA A 20 -12.28 39.51 -4.33
CA ALA A 20 -12.09 38.68 -5.51
C ALA A 20 -10.64 38.16 -5.62
N SER A 21 -9.66 39.01 -5.34
CA SER A 21 -8.24 38.63 -5.29
C SER A 21 -7.94 37.61 -4.20
N LEU A 22 -8.51 37.79 -2.99
CA LEU A 22 -8.36 36.85 -1.89
C LEU A 22 -8.95 35.48 -2.24
N VAL A 23 -10.17 35.44 -2.77
CA VAL A 23 -10.83 34.19 -3.19
C VAL A 23 -10.05 33.51 -4.31
N GLY A 24 -9.54 34.28 -5.28
CA GLY A 24 -8.65 33.78 -6.33
C GLY A 24 -7.39 33.14 -5.75
N THR A 25 -6.70 33.82 -4.84
CA THR A 25 -5.49 33.31 -4.16
C THR A 25 -5.77 32.02 -3.39
N ILE A 26 -6.89 31.94 -2.67
CA ILE A 26 -7.31 30.73 -1.97
C ILE A 26 -7.56 29.60 -2.96
N GLY A 27 -8.27 29.87 -4.06
CA GLY A 27 -8.54 28.89 -5.12
C GLY A 27 -7.26 28.38 -5.76
N ASP A 28 -6.30 29.26 -6.05
CA ASP A 28 -5.02 28.91 -6.65
C ASP A 28 -4.20 28.02 -5.71
N ARG A 29 -4.15 28.40 -4.42
CA ARG A 29 -3.46 27.61 -3.40
C ARG A 29 -4.13 26.25 -3.18
N ALA A 30 -5.46 26.19 -3.19
CA ALA A 30 -6.21 24.94 -3.10
C ALA A 30 -5.92 24.02 -4.29
N ARG A 31 -5.86 24.56 -5.52
CA ARG A 31 -5.47 23.78 -6.71
C ARG A 31 -4.03 23.29 -6.62
N GLY A 32 -3.12 24.12 -6.14
CA GLY A 32 -1.72 23.75 -5.90
C GLY A 32 -1.57 22.59 -4.91
N VAL A 33 -2.25 22.68 -3.76
CA VAL A 33 -2.25 21.62 -2.74
C VAL A 33 -2.88 20.33 -3.28
N LYS A 34 -3.99 20.42 -4.03
CA LYS A 34 -4.63 19.25 -4.65
C LYS A 34 -3.68 18.54 -5.63
N SER A 35 -2.95 19.29 -6.45
CA SER A 35 -1.97 18.72 -7.38
C SER A 35 -0.81 18.04 -6.63
N ALA A 36 -0.27 18.69 -5.60
CA ALA A 36 0.78 18.12 -4.76
C ALA A 36 0.34 16.83 -4.06
N LEU A 37 -0.91 16.77 -3.58
CA LEU A 37 -1.47 15.56 -2.98
C LEU A 37 -1.49 14.39 -3.97
N VAL A 38 -2.02 14.60 -5.18
CA VAL A 38 -2.07 13.56 -6.22
C VAL A 38 -0.67 13.06 -6.59
N SER A 39 0.29 13.99 -6.69
CA SER A 39 1.69 13.62 -6.95
C SER A 39 2.29 12.79 -5.82
N ALA A 40 2.03 13.16 -4.55
CA ALA A 40 2.52 12.43 -3.39
C ALA A 40 1.88 11.03 -3.27
N GLU A 41 0.58 10.90 -3.56
CA GLU A 41 -0.10 9.60 -3.61
C GLU A 41 0.47 8.70 -4.71
N THR A 42 0.79 9.28 -5.86
CA THR A 42 1.39 8.54 -6.98
C THR A 42 2.82 8.07 -6.65
N ASP A 43 3.63 8.94 -6.05
CA ASP A 43 4.98 8.57 -5.59
C ASP A 43 4.89 7.47 -4.52
N LEU A 44 4.03 7.64 -3.51
CA LEU A 44 3.83 6.63 -2.47
C LEU A 44 3.46 5.27 -3.06
N ARG A 45 2.50 5.22 -4.00
CA ARG A 45 2.11 3.97 -4.66
C ARG A 45 3.28 3.36 -5.44
N THR A 46 4.02 4.17 -6.20
CA THR A 46 5.18 3.69 -6.97
C THR A 46 6.26 3.11 -6.05
N LYS A 47 6.54 3.77 -4.92
CA LYS A 47 7.52 3.30 -3.93
C LYS A 47 7.03 2.04 -3.22
N TYR A 48 5.74 1.96 -2.89
CA TYR A 48 5.12 0.78 -2.33
C TYR A 48 5.25 -0.42 -3.29
N ASP A 49 4.89 -0.25 -4.55
CA ASP A 49 4.96 -1.30 -5.58
C ASP A 49 6.41 -1.75 -5.81
N THR A 50 7.35 -0.80 -5.88
CA THR A 50 8.79 -1.13 -5.97
C THR A 50 9.28 -1.94 -4.78
N LYS A 51 8.84 -1.59 -3.56
CA LYS A 51 9.20 -2.33 -2.35
C LYS A 51 8.60 -3.74 -2.36
N GLN A 52 7.34 -3.89 -2.77
CA GLN A 52 6.69 -5.19 -2.90
C GLN A 52 7.33 -6.05 -4.00
N ALA A 53 7.85 -5.46 -5.07
CA ALA A 53 8.57 -6.21 -6.09
C ALA A 53 9.91 -6.78 -5.60
N LEU A 54 10.60 -6.08 -4.67
CA LEU A 54 11.90 -6.53 -4.14
C LEU A 54 11.76 -7.45 -2.92
N SER A 55 10.80 -7.17 -2.03
CA SER A 55 10.69 -7.82 -0.73
C SER A 55 9.27 -8.24 -0.39
N GLY A 56 8.35 -8.18 -1.36
CA GLY A 56 7.03 -8.77 -1.22
C GLY A 56 7.12 -10.29 -1.31
N VAL A 57 6.16 -10.93 -0.66
CA VAL A 57 5.95 -12.39 -0.74
C VAL A 57 4.71 -12.64 -1.58
N ASN A 58 4.78 -13.64 -2.46
CA ASN A 58 3.63 -14.09 -3.22
C ASN A 58 2.94 -15.21 -2.43
N MET A 59 1.74 -14.94 -1.90
CA MET A 59 1.02 -15.89 -1.05
C MET A 59 0.69 -17.20 -1.76
N ASP A 60 0.50 -17.17 -3.09
CA ASP A 60 0.22 -18.37 -3.88
C ASP A 60 1.48 -19.24 -4.02
N GLU A 61 2.65 -18.63 -4.25
CA GLU A 61 3.94 -19.35 -4.28
C GLU A 61 4.28 -19.92 -2.90
N GLU A 62 4.10 -19.13 -1.84
CA GLU A 62 4.29 -19.59 -0.46
C GLU A 62 3.33 -20.74 -0.11
N TYR A 63 2.09 -20.70 -0.60
CA TYR A 63 1.12 -21.78 -0.41
C TYR A 63 1.55 -23.06 -1.15
N ILE A 64 2.00 -22.95 -2.40
CA ILE A 64 2.52 -24.08 -3.18
C ILE A 64 3.76 -24.68 -2.49
N ASN A 65 4.70 -23.84 -2.05
CA ASN A 65 5.88 -24.28 -1.31
C ASN A 65 5.48 -24.99 -0.01
N LEU A 66 4.54 -24.43 0.73
CA LEU A 66 4.00 -25.03 1.95
C LEU A 66 3.34 -26.38 1.68
N ASP A 67 2.54 -26.50 0.62
CA ASP A 67 1.90 -27.75 0.25
C ASP A 67 2.93 -28.81 -0.14
N MET A 68 3.94 -28.44 -0.92
CA MET A 68 5.08 -29.29 -1.24
C MET A 68 5.80 -29.77 0.03
N PHE A 69 6.08 -28.89 0.99
CA PHE A 69 6.68 -29.28 2.27
C PHE A 69 5.78 -30.24 3.07
N LYS A 70 4.46 -30.04 3.05
CA LYS A 70 3.50 -30.98 3.68
C LYS A 70 3.53 -32.35 2.98
N GLN A 71 3.59 -32.39 1.66
CA GLN A 71 3.69 -33.63 0.90
C GLN A 71 4.97 -34.39 1.25
N TYR A 72 6.12 -33.72 1.29
CA TYR A 72 7.38 -34.33 1.72
C TYR A 72 7.32 -34.83 3.16
N TYR A 73 6.72 -34.08 4.07
CA TYR A 73 6.53 -34.50 5.46
C TYR A 73 5.71 -35.79 5.55
N ASN A 74 4.57 -35.86 4.84
CA ASN A 74 3.72 -37.06 4.81
C ASN A 74 4.44 -38.26 4.17
N ALA A 75 5.18 -38.03 3.07
CA ALA A 75 5.97 -39.08 2.43
C ALA A 75 7.05 -39.63 3.39
N ASN A 76 7.77 -38.76 4.09
CA ASN A 76 8.76 -39.16 5.09
C ASN A 76 8.13 -39.90 6.28
N ALA A 77 6.95 -39.49 6.72
CA ALA A 77 6.20 -40.21 7.76
C ALA A 77 5.82 -41.63 7.31
N GLN A 78 5.39 -41.80 6.05
CA GLN A 78 5.10 -43.11 5.48
C GLN A 78 6.36 -43.97 5.33
N LEU A 79 7.49 -43.38 4.91
CA LEU A 79 8.78 -44.09 4.85
C LEU A 79 9.22 -44.55 6.24
N LEU A 80 9.09 -43.70 7.26
CA LEU A 80 9.39 -44.04 8.65
C LEU A 80 8.50 -45.19 9.14
N LYS A 81 7.19 -45.12 8.86
CA LYS A 81 6.25 -46.19 9.18
C LYS A 81 6.69 -47.52 8.56
N THR A 82 7.00 -47.53 7.27
CA THR A 82 7.49 -48.73 6.58
C THR A 82 8.80 -49.24 7.20
N ALA A 83 9.73 -48.35 7.58
CA ALA A 83 10.98 -48.74 8.23
C ALA A 83 10.74 -49.37 9.61
N THR A 84 9.81 -48.83 10.40
CA THR A 84 9.38 -49.43 11.68
C THR A 84 8.74 -50.80 11.46
N ASP A 85 7.82 -50.92 10.50
CA ASP A 85 7.16 -52.20 10.18
C ASP A 85 8.21 -53.26 9.76
N MET A 86 9.23 -52.87 8.97
CA MET A 86 10.33 -53.75 8.60
C MET A 86 11.21 -54.14 9.80
N PHE A 87 11.49 -53.19 10.70
CA PHE A 87 12.27 -53.44 11.91
C PHE A 87 11.56 -54.43 12.84
N ASP A 88 10.26 -54.25 13.05
CA ASP A 88 9.43 -55.13 13.86
C ASP A 88 9.34 -56.54 13.24
N ALA A 89 9.21 -56.63 11.92
CA ALA A 89 9.24 -57.91 11.20
C ALA A 89 10.57 -58.64 11.41
N LEU A 90 11.72 -57.95 11.34
CA LEU A 90 13.04 -58.53 11.61
C LEU A 90 13.19 -59.02 13.06
N LEU A 91 12.65 -58.27 14.03
CA LEU A 91 12.66 -58.68 15.44
C LEU A 91 11.77 -59.91 15.68
N SER A 92 10.65 -60.05 14.97
CA SER A 92 9.70 -61.17 15.15
C SER A 92 10.22 -62.53 14.66
N ILE A 93 11.25 -62.54 13.81
CA ILE A 93 11.89 -63.75 13.27
C ILE A 93 12.94 -64.33 14.23
N ARG A 94 13.28 -63.59 15.31
CA ARG A 94 14.16 -64.05 16.39
C ARG A 94 13.36 -64.56 17.59
#